data_AF-A0A9Q4EMH4-F1
#
_entry.id   AF-A0A9Q4EMH4-F1
#
_cell.length_a   1.000
_cell.length_b   1.000
_cell.length_c   1.000
_cell.angle_alpha   90.00
_cell.angle_beta   90.00
_cell.angle_gamma   90.00
#
_symmetry.space_group_name_H-M   'P 1'
#
loop_
_entity.id
_entity.type
_entity.pdbx_description
1 polymer ?
#
loop_
_entity_poly.entity_id
_entity_poly.type
_entity_poly.pdbx_seq_one_letter_code
_entity_poly.pdbx_strand_id
1 'polypeptide(L)' 'MGWGISPKATNKEKLKAEMADYLNGLNSTGEISYEVYCEAFDFSMKLLDQMYELGKFEK' A
#
# COMPACT_ATOMS: atom_id res chain seq x y z
N MET A 1 1.10 -22.32 2.00
CA MET A 1 0.42 -21.01 2.14
C MET A 1 1.34 -20.11 2.94
N GLY A 2 2.11 -19.26 2.27
CA GLY A 2 2.87 -18.21 2.95
C GLY A 2 1.95 -17.01 3.10
N TRP A 3 1.83 -16.48 4.32
CA TRP A 3 1.23 -15.17 4.54
C TRP A 3 2.11 -14.12 3.83
N GLY A 4 1.51 -13.25 3.00
CA GLY A 4 2.21 -12.20 2.27
C GLY A 4 1.94 -12.16 0.76
N ILE A 5 2.48 -11.13 0.09
CA ILE A 5 2.33 -10.91 -1.35
C ILE A 5 3.05 -12.00 -2.17
N SER A 6 2.45 -12.42 -3.28
CA SER A 6 3.05 -13.40 -4.18
C SER A 6 4.41 -12.91 -4.72
N PRO A 7 5.45 -13.76 -4.77
CA PRO A 7 6.71 -13.41 -5.44
C PRO A 7 6.52 -13.03 -6.92
N LYS A 8 5.47 -13.57 -7.55
CA LYS A 8 5.08 -13.31 -8.94
C LYS A 8 4.15 -12.11 -9.11
N ALA A 9 3.77 -11.42 -8.03
CA ALA A 9 2.95 -10.22 -8.12
C ALA A 9 3.68 -9.13 -8.93
N THR A 10 2.90 -8.26 -9.57
CA THR A 10 3.44 -7.12 -10.31
C THR A 10 4.18 -6.17 -9.36
N ASN A 11 5.11 -5.36 -9.88
CA ASN A 11 5.79 -4.36 -9.06
C ASN A 11 4.80 -3.37 -8.43
N LYS A 12 3.71 -3.04 -9.14
CA LYS A 12 2.61 -2.23 -8.63
C LYS A 12 2.00 -2.84 -7.36
N GLU A 13 1.62 -4.11 -7.42
CA GLU A 13 1.00 -4.80 -6.28
C GLU A 13 1.96 -4.99 -5.11
N LYS A 14 3.26 -5.20 -5.38
CA LYS A 14 4.28 -5.27 -4.33
C LYS A 14 4.41 -3.96 -3.56
N LEU A 15 4.43 -2.81 -4.26
CA LEU A 15 4.49 -1.50 -3.61
C LEU A 15 3.22 -1.20 -2.79
N LYS A 16 2.05 -1.58 -3.31
CA LYS A 16 0.79 -1.46 -2.55
C LYS A 16 0.80 -2.35 -1.30
N ALA A 17 1.33 -3.57 -1.40
CA ALA A 17 1.48 -4.46 -0.26
C ALA A 17 2.44 -3.90 0.80
N GLU A 18 3.58 -3.34 0.39
CA GLU A 18 4.54 -2.71 1.30
C GLU A 18 3.91 -1.54 2.08
N MET A 19 3.13 -0.68 1.40
CA MET A 19 2.41 0.42 2.06
C MET A 19 1.32 -0.10 3.01
N ALA A 20 0.58 -1.13 2.60
CA ALA A 20 -0.43 -1.77 3.44
C ALA A 20 0.17 -2.37 4.71
N ASP A 21 1.30 -3.06 4.58
CA ASP A 21 2.02 -3.68 5.69
C ASP A 21 2.56 -2.62 6.67
N TYR A 22 3.11 -1.52 6.15
CA TYR A 22 3.57 -0.40 6.97
C TYR A 22 2.45 0.22 7.82
N LEU A 23 1.34 0.59 7.17
CA LEU A 23 0.19 1.19 7.85
C LEU A 23 -0.45 0.22 8.85
N ASN A 24 -0.55 -1.06 8.49
CA ASN A 24 -1.05 -2.09 9.39
C ASN A 24 -0.14 -2.27 10.61
N GLY A 25 1.18 -2.17 10.43
CA GLY A 25 2.16 -2.18 11.51
C GLY A 25 1.92 -1.06 12.51
N LEU A 26 1.80 0.19 12.02
CA LEU A 26 1.53 1.36 12.88
C LEU A 26 0.22 1.21 13.66
N ASN A 27 -0.84 0.73 13.01
CA ASN A 27 -2.12 0.49 13.68
C ASN A 27 -1.99 -0.61 14.75
N SER A 28 -1.37 -1.74 14.39
CA SER A 28 -1.22 -2.89 15.27
C SER A 28 -0.36 -2.59 16.50
N THR A 29 0.57 -1.64 16.42
CA THR A 29 1.39 -1.19 17.56
C THR A 29 0.74 -0.03 18.33
N GLY A 30 -0.40 0.49 17.88
CA GLY A 30 -1.11 1.60 18.52
C GLY A 30 -0.48 2.98 18.27
N GLU A 31 0.44 3.09 17.30
CA GLU A 31 1.04 4.38 16.89
C GLU A 31 0.02 5.27 16.16
N ILE A 32 -0.97 4.66 15.50
CA ILE A 32 -2.11 5.35 14.88
C ILE A 32 -3.43 4.66 15.26
N SER A 33 -4.53 5.41 15.26
CA SER A 33 -5.86 4.83 15.44
C SER A 33 -6.32 4.07 14.19
N TYR A 34 -7.33 3.23 14.36
CA TYR A 34 -7.94 2.51 13.24
C TYR A 34 -8.55 3.46 12.20
N GLU A 35 -9.16 4.57 12.64
CA GLU A 35 -9.71 5.59 11.77
C GLU A 35 -8.61 6.24 10.91
N VAL A 36 -7.49 6.64 11.53
CA VAL A 36 -6.33 7.21 10.82
C VAL A 36 -5.74 6.20 9.85
N TYR A 37 -5.65 4.92 10.23
CA TYR A 37 -5.23 3.85 9.34
C TYR A 37 -6.13 3.76 8.10
N CYS A 38 -7.45 3.74 8.26
CA CYS A 38 -8.39 3.63 7.14
C CYS A 38 -8.24 4.82 6.18
N GLU A 39 -8.20 6.04 6.70
CA GLU A 39 -8.04 7.25 5.89
C GLU A 39 -6.71 7.25 5.14
N ALA A 40 -5.60 6.94 5.84
CA ALA A 40 -4.27 6.90 5.24
C ALA A 40 -4.15 5.79 4.20
N PHE A 41 -4.77 4.63 4.45
CA PHE A 41 -4.80 3.51 3.51
C PHE A 41 -5.51 3.91 2.22
N ASP A 42 -6.74 4.41 2.30
CA ASP A 42 -7.52 4.79 1.12
C ASP A 42 -6.83 5.90 0.30
N PHE A 43 -6.30 6.90 0.99
CA PHE A 43 -5.55 8.00 0.35
C PHE A 43 -4.31 7.48 -0.38
N SER A 44 -3.47 6.72 0.31
CA SER A 44 -2.19 6.25 -0.23
C SER A 44 -2.36 5.26 -1.38
N MET A 45 -3.32 4.33 -1.29
CA MET A 45 -3.58 3.37 -2.37
C MET A 45 -3.99 4.07 -3.66
N LYS A 46 -4.84 5.09 -3.57
CA LYS A 46 -5.25 5.90 -4.72
C LYS A 46 -4.08 6.69 -5.31
N LEU A 47 -3.24 7.28 -4.47
CA LEU A 47 -2.06 8.03 -4.92
C LEU A 47 -1.05 7.12 -5.65
N LEU A 48 -0.81 5.92 -5.12
CA LEU A 48 0.05 4.92 -5.76
C LEU A 48 -0.50 4.46 -7.11
N ASP A 49 -1.82 4.29 -7.22
CA ASP A 49 -2.46 3.99 -8.51
C ASP A 49 -2.24 5.12 -9.52
N GLN A 50 -2.41 6.38 -9.11
CA GLN A 50 -2.17 7.54 -9.97
C GLN A 50 -0.70 7.67 -10.41
N MET A 51 0.25 7.47 -9.49
CA MET A 51 1.68 7.49 -9.80
C MET A 51 2.06 6.40 -10.81
N TYR A 52 1.47 5.21 -10.70
CA TYR A 52 1.71 4.14 -11.65
C TYR A 52 1.18 4.46 -13.05
N GLU A 53 0.01 5.09 -13.14
CA GLU A 53 -0.52 5.55 -14.43
C GLU A 53 0.35 6.65 -15.04
N LEU A 54 0.78 7.65 -14.26
CA LEU A 54 1.70 8.71 -14.73
C LEU A 54 2.98 8.13 -15.33
N GLY A 55 3.61 7.16 -14.65
CA GLY A 55 4.82 6.50 -15.15
C GLY A 55 4.66 5.70 -16.44
N LYS A 56 3.43 5.43 -16.90
CA LYS A 56 3.19 4.85 -18.23
C LYS A 56 3.26 5.89 -19.35
N PHE A 57 2.93 7.16 -19.05
CA PHE A 57 2.84 8.24 -20.02
C PHE A 57 4.12 9.08 -20.11
N GLU A 58 4.87 9.22 -19.02
CA GLU A 58 6.12 10.01 -18.97
C GLU A 58 7.35 9.28 -19.53
N LYS A 59 7.17 8.37 -20.50
CA LYS A 59 8.23 7.58 -21.13
C LYS A 59 8.87 8.25 -22.35
#